data_AF-A0A9N9IHD6-F1
#
_entry.id   AF-A0A9N9IHD6-F1
#
_cell.length_a   1.000
_cell.length_b   1.000
_cell.length_c   1.000
_cell.angle_alpha   90.00
_cell.angle_beta   90.00
_cell.angle_gamma   90.00
#
_symmetry.space_group_name_H-M   'P 1'
#
loop_
_entity.id
_entity.type
_entity.pdbx_description
1 polymer ?
#
loop_
_entity_poly.entity_id
_entity_poly.type
_entity_poly.pdbx_seq_one_letter_code
_entity_poly.pdbx_strand_id
1 'polypeptide(L)'
;EKMDTDDPTHIQWLYDVALKRAMEFNITGVTYSLTQGVVKNIIPAIASTNAIISVCGNQSAFLEVDKDITVEDFIEFLKEKPN
;
A
#
# COMPACT_ATOMS: atom_id res chain seq x y z
N GLU A 1 8.06 -19.36 -20.32
CA GLU A 1 8.21 -19.05 -18.88
C GLU A 1 6.96 -18.33 -18.40
N LYS A 2 6.52 -18.56 -17.17
CA LYS A 2 5.34 -17.88 -16.62
C LYS A 2 5.74 -16.45 -16.25
N MET A 3 4.89 -15.47 -16.55
CA MET A 3 5.16 -14.09 -16.16
C MET A 3 5.18 -13.98 -14.63
N ASP A 4 6.33 -13.58 -14.10
CA ASP A 4 6.53 -13.26 -12.69
C ASP A 4 6.32 -11.76 -12.51
N THR A 5 5.36 -11.39 -11.67
CA THR A 5 5.00 -10.00 -11.42
C THR A 5 5.99 -9.34 -10.45
N ASP A 6 6.80 -10.10 -9.72
CA ASP A 6 7.82 -9.61 -8.80
C ASP A 6 9.20 -9.45 -9.46
N ASP A 7 9.44 -10.09 -10.62
CA ASP A 7 10.68 -9.92 -11.39
C ASP A 7 10.68 -8.54 -12.11
N PRO A 8 11.65 -7.65 -11.79
CA PRO A 8 11.79 -6.36 -12.46
C PRO A 8 11.92 -6.47 -13.98
N THR A 9 12.52 -7.55 -14.48
CA THR A 9 12.76 -7.79 -15.91
C THR A 9 11.46 -8.02 -16.66
N HIS A 10 10.56 -8.82 -16.09
CA HIS A 10 9.23 -9.07 -16.66
C HIS A 10 8.34 -7.82 -16.64
N ILE A 11 8.42 -7.03 -15.56
CA ILE A 11 7.69 -5.77 -15.46
C ILE A 11 8.22 -4.74 -16.46
N GLN A 12 9.54 -4.66 -16.64
CA GLN A 12 10.15 -3.77 -17.64
C GLN A 12 9.68 -4.12 -19.05
N TRP A 13 9.70 -5.41 -19.41
CA TRP A 13 9.18 -5.86 -20.70
C TRP A 13 7.71 -5.49 -20.90
N LEU A 14 6.88 -5.69 -19.86
CA LEU A 14 5.46 -5.36 -19.93
C LEU A 14 5.22 -3.85 -20.08
N TYR A 15 6.00 -3.03 -19.36
CA TYR A 15 5.98 -1.59 -19.49
C TYR A 15 6.32 -1.16 -20.92
N ASP A 16 7.38 -1.71 -21.52
CA ASP A 16 7.80 -1.36 -22.89
C ASP A 16 6.73 -1.75 -23.93
N VAL A 17 6.10 -2.91 -23.77
CA VAL A 17 4.98 -3.36 -24.63
C VAL A 17 3.76 -2.47 -24.47
N ALA A 18 3.40 -2.13 -23.23
CA ALA A 18 2.27 -1.25 -22.94
C ALA A 18 2.51 0.18 -23.48
N LEU A 19 3.74 0.68 -23.37
CA LEU A 19 4.12 1.99 -23.88
C LEU A 19 4.04 2.06 -25.41
N LYS A 20 4.55 1.04 -26.12
CA LYS A 20 4.42 0.96 -27.59
C LYS A 20 2.96 0.99 -28.03
N ARG A 21 2.11 0.17 -27.42
CA ARG A 21 0.67 0.17 -27.69
C ARG A 21 0.04 1.54 -27.36
N ALA A 22 0.42 2.16 -26.25
CA ALA A 22 -0.11 3.46 -25.89
C ALA A 22 0.25 4.54 -26.92
N MET A 23 1.46 4.51 -27.49
CA MET A 23 1.84 5.41 -28.59
C MET A 23 0.99 5.20 -29.85
N GLU A 24 0.68 3.95 -30.23
CA GLU A 24 -0.16 3.65 -31.39
C GLU A 24 -1.58 4.25 -31.28
N PHE A 25 -2.10 4.36 -30.05
CA PHE A 25 -3.42 4.89 -29.76
C PHE A 25 -3.43 6.32 -29.18
N ASN A 26 -2.27 7.00 -29.16
CA ASN A 26 -2.09 8.32 -28.53
C ASN A 26 -2.57 8.38 -27.06
N ILE A 27 -2.38 7.31 -26.31
CA ILE A 27 -2.71 7.22 -24.88
C ILE A 27 -1.50 7.69 -24.06
N THR A 28 -1.63 8.78 -23.32
CA THR A 28 -0.60 9.30 -22.42
C THR A 28 -0.74 8.72 -21.01
N GLY A 29 0.33 8.76 -20.22
CA GLY A 29 0.28 8.43 -18.78
C GLY A 29 0.67 6.99 -18.42
N VAL A 30 1.16 6.20 -19.37
CA VAL A 30 1.77 4.90 -19.07
C VAL A 30 3.09 5.11 -18.36
N THR A 31 3.16 4.72 -17.08
CA THR A 31 4.34 4.79 -16.23
C THR A 31 4.65 3.43 -15.63
N TYR A 32 5.90 3.20 -15.24
CA TYR A 32 6.32 1.96 -14.59
C TYR A 32 5.49 1.66 -13.33
N SER A 33 5.25 2.68 -12.49
CA SER A 33 4.41 2.55 -11.28
C SER A 33 2.96 2.18 -11.61
N LEU A 34 2.40 2.72 -12.69
CA LEU A 34 1.05 2.35 -13.15
C LEU A 34 1.03 0.91 -13.64
N THR A 35 2.03 0.48 -14.41
CA THR A 35 2.18 -0.91 -14.86
C THR A 35 2.26 -1.87 -13.67
N GLN A 36 3.05 -1.55 -12.66
CA GLN A 36 3.12 -2.34 -11.42
C GLN A 36 1.78 -2.37 -10.67
N GLY A 37 1.12 -1.22 -10.54
CA GLY A 37 -0.18 -1.10 -9.88
C GLY A 37 -1.24 -2.01 -10.50
N VAL A 38 -1.33 -2.02 -11.83
CA VAL A 38 -2.30 -2.84 -12.59
C VAL A 38 -1.97 -4.32 -12.48
N VAL A 39 -0.71 -4.72 -12.69
CA VAL A 39 -0.31 -6.13 -12.75
C VAL A 39 -0.41 -6.81 -11.38
N LYS A 40 -0.07 -6.09 -10.31
CA LYS A 40 -0.11 -6.62 -8.94
C LYS A 40 -1.44 -6.36 -8.22
N ASN A 41 -2.39 -5.67 -8.86
CA ASN A 41 -3.61 -5.16 -8.20
C ASN A 41 -3.28 -4.44 -6.88
N ILE A 42 -2.30 -3.54 -6.92
CA ILE A 42 -1.78 -2.88 -5.71
C ILE A 42 -2.89 -2.04 -5.08
N ILE A 43 -3.20 -2.32 -3.81
CA ILE A 43 -4.03 -1.47 -2.97
C ILE A 43 -3.10 -0.48 -2.27
N PRO A 44 -3.25 0.84 -2.48
CA PRO A 44 -2.48 1.82 -1.73
C PRO A 44 -2.72 1.67 -0.22
N ALA A 45 -1.66 1.62 0.57
CA ALA A 45 -1.74 1.48 2.02
C ALA A 45 -0.92 2.56 2.72
N ILE A 46 -1.44 3.09 3.82
CA ILE A 46 -0.77 4.05 4.69
C ILE A 46 -0.64 3.40 6.08
N ALA A 47 0.54 3.52 6.71
CA ALA A 47 0.79 2.88 8.00
C ALA A 47 -0.23 3.30 9.08
N SER A 48 -0.65 4.56 9.08
CA SER A 48 -1.64 5.10 10.03
C SER A 48 -3.03 4.46 9.90
N THR A 49 -3.50 4.15 8.69
CA THR A 49 -4.80 3.49 8.49
C THR A 49 -4.76 2.04 8.97
N ASN A 50 -3.64 1.34 8.74
CA ASN A 50 -3.45 -0.02 9.24
C ASN A 50 -3.39 -0.05 10.77
N ALA A 51 -2.77 0.95 11.41
CA ALA A 51 -2.74 1.08 12.87
C ALA A 51 -4.16 1.20 13.43
N ILE A 52 -4.99 2.13 12.94
CA ILE A 52 -6.38 2.32 13.42
C ILE A 52 -7.22 1.05 13.26
N ILE A 53 -7.16 0.38 12.10
CA ILE A 53 -7.95 -0.83 11.85
C ILE A 53 -7.47 -2.01 12.72
N SER A 54 -6.16 -2.14 12.98
CA SER A 54 -5.63 -3.18 13.85
C SER A 54 -6.14 -3.03 15.30
N VAL A 55 -6.42 -1.81 15.74
CA VAL A 55 -7.02 -1.53 17.05
C VAL A 55 -8.48 -1.93 17.11
N CYS A 56 -9.21 -1.80 15.99
CA CYS A 56 -10.62 -2.17 15.90
C CYS A 56 -10.85 -3.70 15.97
N GLY A 57 -9.82 -4.51 15.68
CA GLY A 57 -9.88 -5.97 15.74
C GLY A 57 -9.60 -6.59 17.11
N ASN A 58 -9.09 -5.81 18.07
CA ASN A 58 -8.86 -6.26 19.45
C ASN A 58 -10.11 -6.00 20.30
N GLN A 59 -10.24 -6.66 21.46
CA GLN A 59 -11.26 -6.27 22.45
C GLN A 59 -11.15 -4.76 22.69
N SER A 60 -12.26 -4.04 22.56
CA SER A 60 -12.30 -2.59 22.71
C SER A 60 -11.69 -2.19 24.05
N ALA A 61 -10.45 -1.69 24.03
CA ALA A 61 -9.80 -1.12 25.19
C ALA A 61 -10.28 0.33 25.31
N PHE A 62 -10.84 0.67 26.46
CA PHE A 62 -11.14 2.06 26.77
C PHE A 62 -9.81 2.78 27.00
N LEU A 63 -9.45 3.67 26.09
CA LEU A 63 -8.36 4.61 26.29
C LEU A 63 -8.98 5.91 26.79
N GLU A 64 -8.68 6.29 28.04
CA GLU A 64 -8.96 7.64 28.50
C GLU A 64 -7.94 8.59 27.85
N VAL A 65 -8.44 9.40 26.92
CA VAL A 65 -7.63 10.37 26.17
C VAL A 65 -7.61 11.68 26.93
N ASP A 66 -6.45 12.05 27.46
CA ASP A 66 -6.19 13.42 27.92
C ASP A 66 -5.87 14.32 26.72
N LYS A 67 -6.17 15.62 26.82
CA LYS A 67 -5.89 16.64 25.80
C LYS A 67 -4.40 16.80 25.50
N ASP A 68 -3.54 16.36 26.42
CA ASP A 68 -2.09 16.49 26.31
C ASP A 68 -1.43 15.24 25.68
N ILE A 69 -2.22 14.26 25.21
CA ILE A 69 -1.69 13.06 24.54
C ILE A 69 -0.99 13.41 23.23
N THR A 70 0.17 12.79 22.97
CA THR A 70 0.88 12.90 21.70
C THR A 70 0.64 11.70 20.79
N VAL A 71 1.03 11.81 19.52
CA VAL A 71 0.94 10.70 18.57
C VAL A 71 1.87 9.56 18.97
N GLU A 72 3.02 9.90 19.55
CA GLU A 72 3.99 8.96 20.12
C GLU A 72 3.37 8.14 21.26
N ASP A 73 2.69 8.79 22.20
CA ASP A 73 2.02 8.14 23.33
C ASP A 73 0.93 7.18 22.86
N PHE A 74 0.17 7.59 21.83
CA PHE A 74 -0.83 6.71 21.22
C PHE A 74 -0.19 5.49 20.56
N ILE A 75 0.91 5.67 19.81
CA ILE A 75 1.64 4.56 19.20
C ILE A 75 2.21 3.60 20.27
N GLU A 76 2.65 4.12 21.41
CA GLU A 76 3.13 3.31 22.53
C GLU A 76 2.00 2.51 23.18
N PHE A 77 0.83 3.12 23.42
CA PHE A 77 -0.37 2.43 23.87
C PHE A 77 -0.77 1.28 22.94
N LEU A 78 -0.67 1.47 21.62
CA LEU A 78 -0.98 0.41 20.64
C LEU A 78 0.05 -0.73 20.60
N LYS A 79 1.27 -0.50 21.08
CA LYS A 79 2.32 -1.53 21.14
C LYS A 79 2.17 -2.45 22.35
N GLU A 80 1.43 -2.06 23.37
CA GLU A 80 1.11 -2.95 24.50
C GLU A 80 0.25 -4.11 23.98
N LYS A 81 0.85 -5.31 23.92
CA LYS A 81 0.13 -6.51 23.51
C LYS A 81 -0.86 -6.90 24.59
N PRO A 82 -2.13 -7.18 24.26
CA PRO A 82 -2.96 -7.98 25.15
C PRO A 82 -2.30 -9.37 25.25
N ASN A 83 -2.06 -9.84 26.47
CA ASN A 83 -1.64 -11.23 26.72
C ASN A 83 -2.66 -12.22 26.17
#